data_AF-A0A834HU17-F1
#
_entry.id   AF-A0A834HU17-F1
#
_cell.length_a   1.000
_cell.length_b   1.000
_cell.length_c   1.000
_cell.angle_alpha   90.00
_cell.angle_beta   90.00
_cell.angle_gamma   90.00
#
_symmetry.space_group_name_H-M   'P 1'
#
loop_
_entity.id
_entity.type
_entity.pdbx_description
1 polymer ?
#
loop_
_entity_poly.entity_id
_entity_poly.type
_entity_poly.pdbx_seq_one_letter_code
_entity_poly.pdbx_strand_id
1 'polypeptide(L)' 'MSTENGKRSGRLKKYERASVKWVSRELTFDQKHRQVEDSEQCLKMIKRNKPEFLRRYVTMDETWPHHFIPKSNR' A
#
# COMPACT_ATOMS: atom_id res chain seq x y z
N MET A 1 -12.24 -34.94 -16.92
CA MET A 1 -13.00 -34.04 -17.82
C MET A 1 -12.75 -32.62 -17.31
N SER A 2 -11.65 -32.01 -17.74
CA SER A 2 -11.57 -31.07 -18.88
C SER A 2 -11.96 -29.66 -18.42
N THR A 3 -11.17 -28.60 -18.61
CA THR A 3 -9.93 -28.42 -19.40
C THR A 3 -9.28 -27.07 -19.05
N GLU A 4 -7.95 -27.03 -19.20
CA GLU A 4 -7.11 -25.94 -19.74
C GLU A 4 -6.99 -24.58 -19.01
N ASN A 5 -5.81 -24.30 -18.46
CA ASN A 5 -4.61 -23.71 -19.12
C ASN A 5 -4.66 -22.18 -19.19
N GLY A 6 -4.00 -21.54 -18.23
CA GLY A 6 -3.51 -20.16 -18.35
C GLY A 6 -2.05 -20.12 -17.92
N LYS A 7 -1.14 -20.24 -18.88
CA LYS A 7 0.32 -20.10 -18.71
C LYS A 7 0.65 -18.91 -17.80
N ARG A 8 1.06 -19.14 -16.55
CA ARG A 8 1.63 -18.09 -15.72
C ARG A 8 3.08 -17.90 -16.14
N SER A 9 3.27 -17.01 -17.11
CA SER A 9 4.57 -16.40 -17.42
C SER A 9 5.31 -16.10 -16.12
N GLY A 10 6.47 -16.74 -15.93
CA GLY A 10 7.25 -16.77 -14.70
C GLY A 10 7.94 -15.44 -14.39
N ARG A 11 7.20 -14.35 -14.25
CA ARG A 11 7.74 -13.07 -13.78
C ARG A 11 7.52 -12.96 -12.27
N LEU A 12 8.61 -13.06 -11.51
CA LEU A 12 8.61 -12.85 -10.07
C LEU A 12 8.08 -11.44 -9.75
N LYS A 13 7.11 -11.35 -8.83
CA LYS A 13 6.66 -10.07 -8.29
C LYS A 13 7.80 -9.45 -7.48
N LYS A 14 8.27 -8.29 -7.93
CA LYS A 14 9.29 -7.52 -7.21
C LYS A 14 8.58 -6.60 -6.22
N TYR A 15 9.01 -6.64 -4.97
CA TYR A 15 8.54 -5.74 -3.92
C TYR A 15 9.62 -4.71 -3.63
N GLU A 16 9.20 -3.50 -3.31
CA GLU A 16 10.06 -2.42 -2.88
C GLU A 16 9.58 -1.92 -1.52
N ARG A 17 10.54 -1.52 -0.67
CA ARG A 17 10.20 -0.99 0.63
C ARG A 17 9.74 0.46 0.46
N ALA A 18 8.48 0.73 0.76
CA ALA A 18 7.94 2.07 0.83
C ALA A 18 7.64 2.39 2.30
N SER A 19 8.32 3.38 2.85
CA SER A 19 8.30 3.68 4.29
C SER A 19 8.72 2.45 5.13
N VAL A 20 7.82 1.92 5.97
CA VAL A 20 8.06 0.71 6.77
C VAL A 20 7.44 -0.56 6.19
N LYS A 21 6.66 -0.45 5.10
CA LYS A 21 5.90 -1.54 4.50
C LYS A 21 6.51 -2.01 3.17
N TRP A 22 6.31 -3.28 2.86
CA TRP A 22 6.60 -3.82 1.54
C TRP A 22 5.43 -3.54 0.61
N VAL A 23 5.69 -2.83 -0.49
CA VAL A 23 4.69 -2.53 -1.51
C VAL A 23 5.13 -3.17 -2.82
N SER A 24 4.17 -3.66 -3.60
CA SER A 24 4.48 -4.17 -4.93
C SER A 24 5.08 -3.04 -5.76
N ARG A 25 6.27 -3.25 -6.32
CA ARG A 25 6.95 -2.23 -7.13
C ARG A 25 6.13 -1.84 -8.36
N GLU A 26 5.39 -2.80 -8.90
CA GLU A 26 4.46 -2.61 -10.00
C GLU A 26 3.05 -2.89 -9.47
N LEU A 27 2.17 -1.91 -9.52
CA LEU A 27 0.73 -2.11 -9.29
C LEU A 27 0.08 -2.61 -10.58
N THR A 28 -0.82 -3.58 -10.44
CA THR A 28 -1.66 -4.03 -11.56
C THR A 28 -2.63 -2.91 -11.96
N PHE A 29 -3.19 -3.00 -13.16
CA PHE A 29 -4.20 -2.05 -13.63
C PHE A 29 -5.37 -1.91 -12.62
N ASP A 30 -5.91 -3.04 -12.14
CA ASP A 30 -7.02 -3.05 -11.18
C ASP A 30 -6.66 -2.46 -9.81
N GLN A 31 -5.39 -2.59 -9.38
CA GLN A 31 -4.93 -1.95 -8.15
C GLN A 31 -4.88 -0.43 -8.30
N LYS A 32 -4.39 0.05 -9.45
CA LYS A 32 -4.36 1.49 -9.75
C LYS A 32 -5.77 2.06 -9.89
N HIS A 33 -6.66 1.34 -10.58
CA HIS A 33 -8.04 1.76 -10.76
C HIS A 33 -8.74 1.96 -9.41
N ARG A 34 -8.69 0.96 -8.53
CA ARG A 34 -9.25 1.06 -7.18
C ARG A 34 -8.65 2.21 -6.37
N GLN A 35 -7.33 2.40 -6.45
CA GLN A 35 -6.67 3.51 -5.75
C GLN A 35 -7.16 4.88 -6.24
N VAL A 36 -7.43 5.04 -7.54
CA VAL A 36 -8.00 6.26 -8.11
C VAL A 36 -9.44 6.45 -7.63
N GLU A 37 -10.29 5.43 -7.71
CA GLU A 37 -11.68 5.49 -7.25
C GLU A 37 -11.78 5.87 -5.77
N ASP A 38 -11.02 5.20 -4.90
CA ASP A 38 -10.96 5.48 -3.47
C ASP A 38 -10.49 6.92 -3.18
N SER A 39 -9.48 7.38 -3.93
CA SER A 39 -8.94 8.74 -3.79
C SER A 39 -9.95 9.80 -4.24
N GLU A 40 -10.68 9.57 -5.33
CA GLU A 40 -11.72 10.47 -5.80
C GLU A 40 -12.87 10.59 -4.81
N GLN A 41 -13.29 9.46 -4.20
CA GLN A 41 -14.32 9.47 -3.17
C GLN A 41 -13.87 10.27 -1.94
N CYS A 42 -12.66 10.00 -1.44
CA CYS A 42 -12.07 10.77 -0.33
C CYS A 42 -11.98 12.27 -0.67
N LEU A 43 -11.57 12.62 -1.89
CA LEU A 43 -11.45 14.00 -2.34
C LEU A 43 -12.81 14.71 -2.37
N LYS A 44 -13.87 14.04 -2.84
CA LYS A 44 -15.24 14.59 -2.82
C LYS A 44 -15.69 14.90 -1.38
N MET A 45 -15.41 14.00 -0.43
CA MET A 45 -15.74 14.20 0.99
C MET A 45 -14.96 15.37 1.60
N ILE A 46 -13.64 15.44 1.35
CA ILE A 46 -12.79 16.54 1.83
C ILE A 46 -13.24 17.87 1.22
N LYS A 47 -13.57 17.93 -0.07
CA LYS A 47 -14.04 19.16 -0.72
C LYS A 47 -15.40 19.65 -0.18
N ARG A 48 -16.30 18.73 0.19
CA ARG A 48 -17.63 19.07 0.70
C ARG A 48 -17.58 19.72 2.08
N ASN A 49 -16.75 19.20 3.00
CA ASN A 49 -16.59 19.76 4.33
C ASN A 49 -15.26 19.33 4.99
N LYS A 50 -14.17 19.95 4.56
CA LYS A 50 -12.81 19.62 5.04
C LYS A 50 -12.67 19.68 6.57
N PRO A 51 -13.15 20.72 7.28
CA PRO A 51 -12.98 20.80 8.73
C PRO A 51 -13.67 19.65 9.48
N GLU A 52 -14.91 19.32 9.10
CA GLU A 52 -15.68 18.24 9.75
C GLU A 52 -15.10 16.86 9.43
N PHE A 53 -14.68 16.64 8.18
CA PHE A 53 -14.02 15.40 7.78
C PHE A 53 -12.74 15.16 8.56
N LEU A 54 -11.85 16.16 8.61
CA LEU A 54 -10.56 16.03 9.30
C LEU A 54 -10.71 15.91 10.83
N ARG A 55 -11.72 16.54 11.43
CA ARG A 55 -11.98 16.42 12.88
C ARG A 55 -12.28 14.99 13.31
N ARG A 56 -12.81 14.15 12.41
CA ARG A 56 -13.18 12.76 12.68
C ARG A 56 -12.18 11.75 12.14
N TYR A 57 -11.21 12.19 11.34
CA TYR A 57 -10.26 11.31 10.68
C TYR A 57 -9.16 10.89 11.65
N VAL A 58 -9.25 9.66 12.16
CA VAL A 58 -8.25 9.02 13.02
C VAL A 58 -7.60 7.87 12.24
N THR A 59 -6.28 7.81 12.23
CA THR A 59 -5.52 6.74 11.58
C THR A 59 -4.52 6.13 12.56
N MET A 60 -4.19 4.86 12.35
CA MET A 60 -3.21 4.11 13.13
C MET A 60 -2.43 3.21 12.17
N ASP A 61 -1.12 3.08 12.40
CA ASP A 61 -0.29 2.14 11.66
C ASP A 61 0.79 1.53 12.54
N GLU A 62 1.20 0.31 12.22
CA GLU A 62 2.25 -0.42 12.91
C GLU A 62 3.60 -0.19 12.24
N THR A 63 4.61 0.12 13.04
CA THR A 63 6.00 0.28 12.59
C THR A 63 6.88 -0.63 13.45
N TRP A 64 7.80 -1.37 12.81
CA TRP A 64 8.74 -2.23 13.53
C TRP A 64 9.89 -1.37 14.09
N PRO A 65 10.07 -1.26 15.42
CA PRO A 65 11.17 -0.51 15.99
C PRO A 65 12.51 -1.19 15.68
N HIS A 66 13.47 -0.42 15.16
CA HIS A 66 14.81 -0.94 14.94
C HIS A 66 15.61 -0.86 16.25
N HIS A 67 15.93 -2.02 16.84
CA HIS A 67 16.93 -2.09 17.91
C HIS A 67 18.34 -2.01 17.31
N PHE A 68 19.02 -0.89 17.52
CA PHE A 68 20.42 -0.73 17.15
C PHE A 68 21.32 -1.24 18.28
N ILE A 69 22.09 -2.30 18.02
CA ILE A 69 23.14 -2.77 18.91
C ILE A 69 24.47 -2.21 18.38
N PRO A 70 25.12 -1.26 19.08
CA PRO A 70 26.42 -0.77 18.65
C PRO A 70 27.42 -1.94 18.68
N LYS A 71 28.18 -2.10 17.60
CA LYS A 71 29.31 -3.03 17.60
C LYS A 71 30.28 -2.58 18.69
N SER A 72 30.48 -3.43 19.70
CA SER A 72 31.54 -3.23 20.69
C SER A 72 32.87 -3.26 19.95
N ASN A 73 33.60 -2.15 19.97
CA ASN A 73 35.03 -2.16 19.66
C ASN A 73 35.72 -2.87 20.82
N ARG A 74 36.08 -4.13 20.60
CA ARG A 74 37.07 -4.84 21.40
C ARG A 74 38.44 -4.66 20.77
#